data_AF-A0A961KIE2-F1
#
_entry.id   AF-A0A961KIE2-F1
#
_cell.length_a   1.000
_cell.length_b   1.000
_cell.length_c   1.000
_cell.angle_alpha   90.00
_cell.angle_beta   90.00
_cell.angle_gamma   90.00
#
_symmetry.space_group_name_H-M   'P 1'
#
loop_
_entity.id
_entity.type
_entity.pdbx_description
1 polymer ?
#
loop_
_entity_poly.entity_id
_entity_poly.type
_entity_poly.pdbx_seq_one_letter_code
_entity_poly.pdbx_strand_id
1 'polypeptide(L)'
;MLDAEIPEFPVRGETGIDLFQRLEDPSQRRARFRCVATVQGDTVIDHQPEARRPAERLRALAGTLPVALPALSLADSRDWAGLAQATPDPLALFLYLEFLRAWQVVEFAARRFDRQLDQAPGTLPDAPGALAGAVAPLFDMNRTGRGMALARRLVPLLRQAVATPGYRDDRAGGTGYALRMLEDLSLPGGDPQLALACFETAVGAGDNPFRRRKAIEAPRIAG
;
A
#
# COMPACT_ATOMS: atom_id res chain seq x y z
N MET A 1 -22.01 -16.25 17.18
CA MET A 1 -22.67 -15.00 16.74
C MET A 1 -21.62 -13.88 16.70
N LEU A 2 -20.57 -14.08 15.90
CA LEU A 2 -19.48 -13.14 15.63
C LEU A 2 -19.30 -13.01 14.11
N ASP A 3 -20.39 -13.12 13.35
CA ASP A 3 -20.42 -12.94 11.89
C ASP A 3 -20.55 -11.44 11.52
N ALA A 4 -20.08 -10.56 12.40
CA ALA A 4 -20.01 -9.14 12.09
C ALA A 4 -18.86 -8.93 11.11
N GLU A 5 -19.22 -8.62 9.87
CA GLU A 5 -18.31 -8.15 8.82
C GLU A 5 -17.32 -7.15 9.45
N ILE A 6 -16.02 -7.45 9.40
CA ILE A 6 -15.04 -6.65 10.12
C ILE A 6 -15.07 -5.23 9.53
N PRO A 7 -15.37 -4.21 10.34
CA PRO A 7 -15.65 -2.88 9.81
C PRO A 7 -14.40 -2.28 9.19
N GLU A 8 -14.61 -1.61 8.06
CA GLU A 8 -13.64 -0.66 7.53
C GLU A 8 -13.43 0.46 8.55
N PHE A 9 -12.22 0.99 8.66
CA PHE A 9 -11.92 2.04 9.62
C PHE A 9 -10.99 3.12 9.02
N PRO A 10 -11.19 4.40 9.39
CA PRO A 10 -10.40 5.50 8.87
C PRO A 10 -9.06 5.70 9.59
N VAL A 11 -8.01 6.05 8.84
CA VAL A 11 -6.70 6.46 9.36
C VAL A 11 -6.26 7.70 8.59
N ARG A 12 -5.59 8.65 9.26
CA ARG A 12 -5.01 9.80 8.56
C ARG A 12 -3.83 9.34 7.69
N GLY A 13 -4.00 9.45 6.39
CA GLY A 13 -3.01 9.11 5.37
C GLY A 13 -2.15 10.29 4.93
N GLU A 14 -1.28 10.06 3.94
CA GLU A 14 -0.36 11.07 3.42
C GLU A 14 -1.05 12.11 2.53
N THR A 15 -2.10 11.71 1.81
CA THR A 15 -2.82 12.55 0.85
C THR A 15 -4.28 12.82 1.24
N GLY A 16 -4.76 12.21 2.33
CA GLY A 16 -6.16 12.28 2.76
C GLY A 16 -6.47 11.37 3.96
N ILE A 17 -7.71 10.92 4.06
CA ILE A 17 -8.13 9.91 5.04
C ILE A 17 -8.20 8.56 4.33
N ASP A 18 -7.34 7.63 4.73
CA ASP A 18 -7.30 6.27 4.21
C ASP A 18 -8.28 5.38 4.95
N LEU A 19 -9.04 4.58 4.22
CA LEU A 19 -10.01 3.65 4.77
C LEU A 19 -9.42 2.24 4.67
N PHE A 20 -9.22 1.60 5.82
CA PHE A 20 -8.60 0.30 5.92
C PHE A 20 -9.62 -0.80 6.18
N GLN A 21 -9.48 -1.91 5.46
CA GLN A 21 -10.17 -3.15 5.75
C GLN A 21 -9.20 -4.11 6.44
N ARG A 22 -9.65 -4.72 7.54
CA ARG A 22 -8.96 -5.86 8.15
C ARG A 22 -9.30 -7.13 7.39
N LEU A 23 -8.27 -7.86 7.00
CA LEU A 23 -8.34 -9.13 6.30
C LEU A 23 -7.83 -10.22 7.24
N GLU A 24 -8.55 -11.33 7.30
CA GLU A 24 -8.05 -12.51 8.00
C GLU A 24 -7.00 -13.21 7.15
N ASP A 25 -5.86 -13.55 7.76
CA ASP A 25 -4.85 -14.43 7.16
C ASP A 25 -4.74 -15.72 7.98
N PRO A 26 -5.47 -16.79 7.58
CA PRO A 26 -5.50 -18.06 8.30
C PRO A 26 -4.11 -18.70 8.42
N SER A 27 -3.21 -18.40 7.49
CA SER A 27 -1.88 -19.02 7.42
C SER A 27 -0.87 -18.38 8.37
N GLN A 28 -1.07 -17.11 8.72
CA GLN A 28 -0.09 -16.32 9.47
C GLN A 28 -0.48 -16.11 10.95
N ARG A 29 -1.73 -16.40 11.34
CA ARG A 29 -2.31 -16.09 12.67
C ARG A 29 -2.17 -14.62 13.07
N ARG A 30 -2.19 -13.71 12.09
CA ARG A 30 -2.10 -12.26 12.26
C ARG A 30 -3.01 -11.58 11.26
N ALA A 31 -3.68 -10.50 11.64
CA ALA A 31 -4.47 -9.72 10.70
C ALA A 31 -3.58 -9.05 9.66
N ARG A 32 -4.11 -8.95 8.44
CA ARG A 32 -3.60 -8.06 7.40
C ARG A 32 -4.54 -6.88 7.26
N PHE A 33 -4.01 -5.78 6.78
CA PHE A 33 -4.79 -4.58 6.54
C PHE A 33 -4.54 -4.12 5.12
N ARG A 34 -5.59 -3.66 4.45
CA ARG A 34 -5.50 -3.09 3.13
C ARG A 34 -6.27 -1.79 3.07
N CYS A 35 -5.63 -0.75 2.57
CA CYS A 35 -6.30 0.48 2.19
C CYS A 35 -7.22 0.20 1.01
N VAL A 36 -8.51 0.39 1.19
CA VAL A 36 -9.53 0.15 0.16
C VAL A 36 -9.95 1.43 -0.53
N ALA A 37 -9.83 2.58 0.14
CA ALA A 37 -10.12 3.88 -0.45
C ALA A 37 -9.39 5.00 0.28
N THR A 38 -9.21 6.14 -0.39
CA THR A 38 -8.71 7.39 0.20
C THR A 38 -9.71 8.51 -0.05
N VAL A 39 -10.09 9.24 0.99
CA VAL A 39 -10.98 10.41 0.92
C VAL A 39 -10.14 11.69 0.99
N GLN A 40 -10.24 12.53 -0.04
CA GLN A 40 -9.51 13.79 -0.21
C GLN A 40 -10.50 14.94 -0.38
N GLY A 41 -10.77 15.68 0.69
CA GLY A 41 -11.88 16.65 0.68
C GLY A 41 -13.19 15.94 0.32
N ASP A 42 -13.84 16.35 -0.77
CA ASP A 42 -15.06 15.73 -1.28
C ASP A 42 -14.82 14.55 -2.24
N THR A 43 -13.58 14.31 -2.67
CA THR A 43 -13.23 13.27 -3.64
C THR A 43 -12.96 11.95 -2.93
N VAL A 44 -13.49 10.85 -3.47
CA VAL A 44 -13.21 9.48 -3.01
C VAL A 44 -12.44 8.76 -4.11
N ILE A 45 -11.26 8.28 -3.77
CA ILE A 45 -10.43 7.42 -4.61
C ILE A 45 -10.65 5.99 -4.12
N ASP A 46 -11.37 5.18 -4.89
CA ASP A 46 -11.60 3.76 -4.59
C ASP A 46 -10.47 2.91 -5.19
N HIS A 47 -9.71 2.24 -4.33
CA HIS A 47 -8.60 1.36 -4.73
C HIS A 47 -9.07 -0.07 -5.06
N GLN A 48 -10.36 -0.38 -4.82
CA GLN A 48 -11.01 -1.66 -5.11
C GLN A 48 -12.41 -1.45 -5.73
N PRO A 49 -12.50 -0.85 -6.93
CA PRO A 49 -13.77 -0.51 -7.57
C PRO A 49 -14.67 -1.73 -7.82
N GLU A 50 -14.09 -2.93 -7.93
CA GLU A 50 -14.83 -4.19 -8.08
C GLU A 50 -15.74 -4.52 -6.90
N ALA A 51 -15.43 -4.01 -5.71
CA ALA A 51 -16.24 -4.19 -4.51
C ALA A 51 -17.48 -3.28 -4.49
N ARG A 52 -17.60 -2.33 -5.42
CA ARG A 52 -18.76 -1.45 -5.63
C ARG A 52 -19.24 -0.74 -4.36
N ARG A 53 -18.31 -0.26 -3.54
CA ARG A 53 -18.62 0.44 -2.28
C ARG A 53 -19.26 1.80 -2.59
N PRO A 54 -20.40 2.17 -1.96
CA PRO A 54 -21.00 3.48 -2.16
C PRO A 54 -20.09 4.60 -1.65
N ALA A 55 -19.80 5.60 -2.49
CA ALA A 55 -18.93 6.72 -2.11
C ALA A 55 -19.42 7.48 -0.87
N GLU A 56 -20.74 7.61 -0.69
CA GLU A 56 -21.35 8.26 0.48
C GLU A 56 -21.03 7.52 1.78
N ARG A 57 -21.07 6.18 1.78
CA ARG A 57 -20.66 5.34 2.93
C ARG A 57 -19.19 5.57 3.26
N LEU A 58 -18.33 5.61 2.24
CA LEU A 58 -16.89 5.83 2.43
C LEU A 58 -16.60 7.22 3.02
N ARG A 59 -17.28 8.27 2.54
CA ARG A 59 -17.16 9.62 3.13
C ARG A 59 -17.66 9.67 4.58
N ALA A 60 -18.82 9.06 4.85
CA ALA A 60 -19.37 9.00 6.20
C ALA A 60 -18.40 8.30 7.17
N LEU A 61 -17.78 7.21 6.72
CA LEU A 61 -16.76 6.50 7.48
C LEU A 61 -15.50 7.35 7.71
N ALA A 62 -15.02 8.08 6.71
CA ALA A 62 -13.87 8.98 6.89
C ALA A 62 -14.13 10.04 7.98
N GLY A 63 -15.39 10.48 8.13
CA GLY A 63 -15.82 11.41 9.19
C GLY A 63 -15.74 10.86 10.61
N THR A 64 -15.56 9.54 10.81
CA THR A 64 -15.45 8.92 12.14
C THR A 64 -14.00 8.83 12.65
N LEU A 65 -13.04 9.42 11.92
CA LEU A 65 -11.61 9.34 12.24
C LEU A 65 -11.32 9.76 13.69
N PRO A 66 -10.75 8.85 14.52
CA PRO A 66 -10.32 9.20 15.86
C PRO A 66 -9.14 10.18 15.81
N VAL A 67 -9.25 11.27 16.57
CA VAL A 67 -8.29 12.39 16.59
C VAL A 67 -6.90 11.97 17.11
N ALA A 68 -6.80 10.84 17.82
CA ALA A 68 -5.64 10.51 18.67
C ALA A 68 -4.57 9.56 18.07
N LEU A 69 -4.73 9.08 16.83
CA LEU A 69 -3.90 7.98 16.31
C LEU A 69 -2.41 8.27 16.01
N PRO A 70 -1.98 9.47 15.60
CA PRO A 70 -0.56 9.69 15.25
C PRO A 70 0.36 9.95 16.45
N ALA A 71 -0.15 10.04 17.68
CA ALA A 71 0.63 10.42 18.87
C ALA A 71 0.84 9.29 19.91
N LEU A 72 0.35 8.08 19.66
CA LEU A 72 0.31 7.03 20.69
C LEU A 72 1.66 6.29 20.85
N SER A 73 2.23 6.31 22.05
CA SER A 73 3.33 5.42 22.46
C SER A 73 2.79 4.09 23.01
N LEU A 74 3.25 2.97 22.48
CA LEU A 74 2.90 1.64 23.01
C LEU A 74 3.45 1.40 24.43
N ALA A 75 4.39 2.21 24.90
CA ALA A 75 5.06 2.05 26.19
C ALA A 75 4.59 3.05 27.26
N ASP A 76 3.79 4.05 26.91
CA ASP A 76 3.28 5.05 27.86
C ASP A 76 1.81 4.77 28.18
N SER A 77 1.54 4.25 29.39
CA SER A 77 0.19 3.94 29.89
C SER A 77 -0.80 5.11 29.83
N ARG A 78 -0.32 6.37 29.78
CA ARG A 78 -1.17 7.57 29.72
C ARG A 78 -1.81 7.78 28.35
N ASP A 79 -1.10 7.44 27.29
CA ASP A 79 -1.62 7.54 25.91
C ASP A 79 -2.81 6.59 25.71
N TRP A 80 -2.78 5.44 26.39
CA TRP A 80 -3.85 4.44 26.38
C TRP A 80 -5.14 4.92 27.06
N ALA A 81 -5.02 5.61 28.19
CA ALA A 81 -6.17 6.18 28.89
C ALA A 81 -6.83 7.29 28.04
N GLY A 82 -6.02 8.11 27.35
CA GLY A 82 -6.51 9.09 26.39
C GLY A 82 -7.21 8.46 25.19
N LEU A 83 -6.67 7.35 24.64
CA LEU A 83 -7.28 6.66 23.51
C LEU A 83 -8.62 6.00 23.85
N ALA A 84 -8.73 5.42 25.06
CA ALA A 84 -9.97 4.83 25.56
C ALA A 84 -11.07 5.89 25.82
N GLN A 85 -10.69 7.11 26.17
CA GLN A 85 -11.62 8.23 26.30
C GLN A 85 -12.03 8.81 24.94
N ALA A 86 -11.11 8.83 23.97
CA ALA A 86 -11.35 9.36 22.63
C ALA A 86 -12.12 8.37 21.72
N THR A 87 -12.07 7.07 22.01
CA THR A 87 -12.75 6.02 21.24
C THR A 87 -13.81 5.35 22.13
N PRO A 88 -15.09 5.76 22.04
CA PRO A 88 -16.15 5.23 22.91
C PRO A 88 -16.46 3.75 22.66
N ASP A 89 -16.00 3.16 21.54
CA ASP A 89 -16.07 1.73 21.25
C ASP A 89 -14.74 1.03 21.56
N PRO A 90 -14.67 0.17 22.59
CA PRO A 90 -13.48 -0.61 22.92
C PRO A 90 -13.01 -1.54 21.79
N LEU A 91 -13.92 -2.04 20.93
CA LEU A 91 -13.55 -2.92 19.83
C LEU A 91 -12.81 -2.15 18.73
N ALA A 92 -13.27 -0.94 18.40
CA ALA A 92 -12.56 -0.04 17.51
C ALA A 92 -11.15 0.27 18.03
N LEU A 93 -10.99 0.51 19.34
CA LEU A 93 -9.67 0.67 19.96
C LEU A 93 -8.76 -0.53 19.64
N PHE A 94 -9.18 -1.78 19.93
CA PHE A 94 -8.37 -2.96 19.64
C PHE A 94 -8.00 -3.11 18.16
N LEU A 95 -8.92 -2.77 17.25
CA LEU A 95 -8.68 -2.77 15.81
C LEU A 95 -7.55 -1.81 15.44
N TYR A 96 -7.55 -0.58 15.97
CA TYR A 96 -6.48 0.40 15.74
C TYR A 96 -5.13 -0.06 16.29
N LEU A 97 -5.10 -0.77 17.42
CA LEU A 97 -3.84 -1.29 17.98
C LEU A 97 -3.26 -2.40 17.12
N GLU A 98 -4.11 -3.30 16.64
CA GLU A 98 -3.70 -4.35 15.72
C GLU A 98 -3.17 -3.75 14.41
N PHE A 99 -3.85 -2.71 13.91
CA PHE A 99 -3.40 -1.93 12.76
C PHE A 99 -2.04 -1.27 13.00
N LEU A 100 -1.85 -0.54 14.11
CA LEU A 100 -0.60 0.13 14.44
C LEU A 100 0.57 -0.85 14.53
N ARG A 101 0.34 -2.03 15.12
CA ARG A 101 1.34 -3.11 15.15
C ARG A 101 1.68 -3.58 13.73
N ALA A 102 0.68 -3.84 12.89
CA ALA A 102 0.91 -4.26 11.50
C ALA A 102 1.66 -3.19 10.70
N TRP A 103 1.28 -1.92 10.86
CA TRP A 103 1.94 -0.78 10.24
C TRP A 103 3.41 -0.65 10.64
N GLN A 104 3.73 -0.80 11.93
CA GLN A 104 5.12 -0.82 12.40
C GLN A 104 5.94 -1.95 11.79
N VAL A 105 5.37 -3.14 11.65
CA VAL A 105 6.04 -4.28 10.99
C VAL A 105 6.34 -3.94 9.53
N VAL A 106 5.41 -3.33 8.81
CA VAL A 106 5.63 -2.85 7.43
C VAL A 106 6.74 -1.81 7.38
N GLU A 107 6.75 -0.83 8.27
CA GLU A 107 7.79 0.20 8.35
C GLU A 107 9.18 -0.38 8.64
N PHE A 108 9.28 -1.37 9.53
CA PHE A 108 10.53 -2.07 9.80
C PHE A 108 11.00 -2.91 8.61
N ALA A 109 10.09 -3.64 7.95
CA ALA A 109 10.41 -4.42 6.77
C ALA A 109 10.91 -3.52 5.63
N ALA A 110 10.24 -2.39 5.40
CA ALA A 110 10.64 -1.42 4.40
C ALA A 110 12.01 -0.80 4.73
N ARG A 111 12.28 -0.44 6.00
CA ARG A 111 13.59 0.08 6.43
C ARG A 111 14.69 -0.96 6.24
N ARG A 112 14.40 -2.23 6.51
CA ARG A 112 15.35 -3.32 6.28
C ARG A 112 15.67 -3.45 4.78
N PHE A 113 14.65 -3.38 3.93
CA PHE A 113 14.82 -3.45 2.49
C PHE A 113 15.61 -2.26 1.95
N ASP A 114 15.32 -1.04 2.40
CA ASP A 114 16.09 0.15 2.04
C ASP A 114 17.58 -0.01 2.37
N ARG A 115 17.90 -0.50 3.57
CA ARG A 115 19.29 -0.78 3.97
C ARG A 115 19.96 -1.84 3.09
N GLN A 116 19.22 -2.85 2.63
CA GLN A 116 19.77 -3.86 1.71
C GLN A 116 20.14 -3.23 0.37
N LEU A 117 19.28 -2.36 -0.16
CA LEU A 117 19.56 -1.61 -1.38
C LEU A 117 20.72 -0.62 -1.20
N ASP A 118 20.90 -0.04 0.00
CA ASP A 118 22.04 0.83 0.31
C ASP A 118 23.36 0.05 0.42
N GLN A 119 23.32 -1.18 0.93
CA GLN A 119 24.49 -2.04 1.09
C GLN A 119 25.00 -2.61 -0.24
N ALA A 120 24.11 -2.79 -1.22
CA ALA A 120 24.45 -3.27 -2.55
C ALA A 120 23.88 -2.35 -3.66
N PRO A 121 24.36 -1.09 -3.78
CA PRO A 121 23.83 -0.13 -4.75
C PRO A 121 23.92 -0.67 -6.18
N GLY A 122 22.84 -0.50 -6.94
CA GLY A 122 22.78 -0.96 -8.33
C GLY A 122 22.43 -2.43 -8.52
N THR A 123 22.24 -3.18 -7.43
CA THR A 123 21.92 -4.61 -7.48
C THR A 123 20.46 -4.83 -7.12
N LEU A 124 19.78 -5.73 -7.84
CA LEU A 124 18.44 -6.17 -7.51
C LEU A 124 18.48 -7.27 -6.44
N PRO A 125 17.41 -7.46 -5.65
CA PRO A 125 17.30 -8.61 -4.77
C PRO A 125 17.21 -9.91 -5.58
N ASP A 126 18.09 -10.88 -5.29
CA ASP A 126 18.18 -12.13 -6.05
C ASP A 126 17.10 -13.17 -5.67
N ALA A 127 16.46 -13.01 -4.52
CA ALA A 127 15.49 -13.98 -4.02
C ALA A 127 14.13 -13.84 -4.72
N PRO A 128 13.55 -14.93 -5.26
CA PRO A 128 12.22 -14.91 -5.89
C PRO A 128 11.16 -14.31 -4.97
N GLY A 129 10.30 -13.44 -5.51
CA GLY A 129 9.28 -12.75 -4.74
C GLY A 129 9.77 -11.73 -3.70
N ALA A 130 11.08 -11.52 -3.50
CA ALA A 130 11.58 -10.54 -2.53
C ALA A 130 11.14 -9.11 -2.86
N LEU A 131 11.14 -8.77 -4.16
CA LEU A 131 10.68 -7.49 -4.64
C LEU A 131 9.18 -7.29 -4.37
N ALA A 132 8.34 -8.24 -4.77
CA ALA A 132 6.90 -8.21 -4.51
C ALA A 132 6.60 -8.18 -3.00
N GLY A 133 7.35 -8.94 -2.19
CA GLY A 133 7.21 -8.99 -0.74
C GLY A 133 7.62 -7.69 -0.03
N ALA A 134 8.52 -6.90 -0.63
CA ALA A 134 8.88 -5.57 -0.12
C ALA A 134 7.85 -4.50 -0.52
N VAL A 135 7.29 -4.59 -1.73
CA VAL A 135 6.36 -3.58 -2.26
C VAL A 135 4.91 -3.80 -1.80
N ALA A 136 4.43 -5.04 -1.78
CA ALA A 136 3.03 -5.34 -1.45
C ALA A 136 2.58 -4.78 -0.09
N PRO A 137 3.38 -4.85 0.99
CA PRO A 137 2.98 -4.26 2.26
C PRO A 137 2.89 -2.72 2.22
N LEU A 138 3.74 -2.05 1.43
CA LEU A 138 3.67 -0.59 1.24
C LEU A 138 2.40 -0.21 0.47
N PHE A 139 2.03 -1.00 -0.53
CA PHE A 139 0.79 -0.85 -1.30
C PHE A 139 -0.44 -1.08 -0.44
N ASP A 140 -0.49 -2.21 0.28
CA ASP A 140 -1.58 -2.53 1.22
C ASP A 140 -1.75 -1.41 2.27
N MET A 141 -0.67 -0.75 2.68
CA MET A 141 -0.69 0.36 3.66
C MET A 141 -0.81 1.77 3.05
N ASN A 142 -1.04 1.89 1.73
CA ASN A 142 -1.07 3.15 0.98
C ASN A 142 0.08 4.13 1.30
N ARG A 143 1.30 3.60 1.46
CA ARG A 143 2.49 4.41 1.78
C ARG A 143 3.06 5.06 0.52
N THR A 144 2.32 6.00 -0.05
CA THR A 144 2.61 6.61 -1.37
C THR A 144 3.99 7.24 -1.44
N GLY A 145 4.37 8.10 -0.49
CA GLY A 145 5.68 8.76 -0.48
C GLY A 145 6.84 7.76 -0.40
N ARG A 146 6.70 6.71 0.40
CA ARG A 146 7.71 5.65 0.51
C ARG A 146 7.75 4.76 -0.73
N GLY A 147 6.59 4.41 -1.27
CA GLY A 147 6.46 3.66 -2.52
C GLY A 147 7.12 4.40 -3.69
N MET A 148 6.89 5.70 -3.82
CA MET A 148 7.54 6.53 -4.83
C MET A 148 9.05 6.62 -4.63
N ALA A 149 9.53 6.81 -3.40
CA ALA A 149 10.96 6.80 -3.11
C ALA A 149 11.60 5.46 -3.53
N LEU A 150 10.93 4.35 -3.24
CA LEU A 150 11.37 3.03 -3.63
C LEU A 150 11.35 2.84 -5.16
N ALA A 151 10.30 3.28 -5.84
CA ALA A 151 10.18 3.21 -7.29
C ALA A 151 11.31 3.97 -7.99
N ARG A 152 11.66 5.17 -7.53
CA ARG A 152 12.79 5.95 -8.10
C ARG A 152 14.12 5.21 -8.01
N ARG A 153 14.32 4.39 -6.98
CA ARG A 153 15.52 3.56 -6.82
C ARG A 153 15.49 2.30 -7.69
N LEU A 154 14.33 1.65 -7.78
CA LEU A 154 14.22 0.32 -8.38
C LEU A 154 13.94 0.35 -9.88
N VAL A 155 13.13 1.29 -10.37
CA VAL A 155 12.72 1.34 -11.78
C VAL A 155 13.90 1.41 -12.74
N PRO A 156 14.95 2.24 -12.51
CA PRO A 156 16.12 2.25 -13.40
C PRO A 156 16.82 0.88 -13.49
N LEU A 157 16.97 0.19 -12.36
CA LEU A 157 17.61 -1.13 -12.28
C LEU A 157 16.77 -2.21 -12.94
N LEU A 158 15.46 -2.20 -12.69
CA LEU A 158 14.51 -3.14 -13.26
C LEU A 158 14.39 -2.94 -14.77
N ARG A 159 14.41 -1.69 -15.26
CA ARG A 159 14.40 -1.38 -16.70
C ARG A 159 15.61 -1.97 -17.41
N GLN A 160 16.81 -1.85 -16.82
CA GLN A 160 18.02 -2.45 -17.38
C GLN A 160 17.95 -3.99 -17.37
N ALA A 161 17.49 -4.58 -16.27
CA ALA A 161 17.35 -6.04 -16.15
C ALA A 161 16.35 -6.59 -17.19
N VAL A 162 15.18 -5.97 -17.30
CA VAL A 162 14.11 -6.36 -18.23
C VAL A 162 14.54 -6.22 -19.70
N ALA A 163 15.39 -5.24 -20.03
CA ALA A 163 15.91 -5.06 -21.38
C ALA A 163 17.00 -6.10 -21.76
N THR A 164 17.48 -6.91 -20.81
CA THR A 164 18.54 -7.88 -21.07
C THR A 164 18.02 -9.07 -21.90
N PRO A 165 18.68 -9.46 -23.00
CA PRO A 165 18.26 -10.61 -23.80
C PRO A 165 18.16 -11.89 -22.96
N GLY A 166 17.02 -12.58 -23.05
CA GLY A 166 16.77 -13.79 -22.28
C GLY A 166 16.21 -13.56 -20.87
N TYR A 167 15.94 -12.31 -20.49
CA TYR A 167 15.19 -12.01 -19.25
C TYR A 167 13.87 -12.81 -19.22
N ARG A 168 13.61 -13.42 -18.06
CA ARG A 168 12.32 -14.03 -17.74
C ARG A 168 11.98 -13.62 -16.32
N ASP A 169 10.77 -13.12 -16.13
CA ASP A 169 10.25 -12.88 -14.78
C ASP A 169 10.23 -14.21 -14.00
N ASP A 170 10.24 -14.10 -12.67
CA ASP A 170 10.11 -15.29 -11.83
C ASP A 170 8.80 -16.02 -12.14
N ARG A 171 8.71 -17.32 -11.81
CA ARG A 171 7.49 -18.11 -12.08
C ARG A 171 6.23 -17.54 -11.42
N ALA A 172 6.37 -16.66 -10.43
CA ALA A 172 5.28 -15.99 -9.73
C ALA A 172 4.93 -14.63 -10.35
N GLY A 173 5.67 -14.13 -11.35
CA GLY A 173 5.49 -12.81 -11.94
C GLY A 173 5.80 -11.66 -10.97
N GLY A 174 6.71 -11.88 -10.03
CA GLY A 174 6.99 -11.00 -8.90
C GLY A 174 7.44 -9.61 -9.33
N THR A 175 8.17 -9.49 -10.44
CA THR A 175 8.68 -8.20 -10.92
C THR A 175 7.58 -7.32 -11.46
N GLY A 176 6.81 -7.83 -12.43
CA GLY A 176 5.73 -7.04 -13.01
C GLY A 176 4.60 -6.78 -12.01
N TYR A 177 4.38 -7.68 -11.03
CA TYR A 177 3.43 -7.44 -9.94
C TYR A 177 3.88 -6.29 -9.03
N ALA A 178 5.17 -6.25 -8.66
CA ALA A 178 5.72 -5.16 -7.86
C ALA A 178 5.68 -3.80 -8.58
N LEU A 179 6.07 -3.76 -9.86
CA LEU A 179 6.03 -2.53 -10.66
C LEU A 179 4.61 -1.96 -10.78
N ARG A 180 3.60 -2.82 -10.91
CA ARG A 180 2.19 -2.40 -10.91
C ARG A 180 1.77 -1.74 -9.59
N MET A 181 2.18 -2.32 -8.46
CA MET A 181 1.87 -1.71 -7.15
C MET A 181 2.59 -0.37 -6.96
N LEU A 182 3.81 -0.23 -7.50
CA LEU A 182 4.53 1.05 -7.48
C LEU A 182 3.91 2.09 -8.41
N GLU A 183 3.39 1.68 -9.57
CA GLU A 183 2.57 2.53 -10.45
C GLU A 183 1.33 3.04 -9.70
N ASP A 184 0.57 2.13 -9.09
CA ASP A 184 -0.65 2.46 -8.35
C ASP A 184 -0.40 3.37 -7.13
N LEU A 185 0.81 3.35 -6.55
CA LEU A 185 1.22 4.29 -5.51
C LEU A 185 1.68 5.66 -6.06
N SER A 186 2.26 5.68 -7.27
CA SER A 186 2.85 6.89 -7.85
C SER A 186 1.80 7.86 -8.43
N LEU A 187 0.71 7.32 -8.99
CA LEU A 187 -0.42 8.13 -9.48
C LEU A 187 -1.07 9.00 -8.38
N PRO A 188 -1.60 8.42 -7.27
CA PRO A 188 -2.19 9.22 -6.19
C PRO A 188 -1.13 10.01 -5.41
N GLY A 189 0.15 9.61 -5.48
CA GLY A 189 1.28 10.37 -4.95
C GLY A 189 1.69 11.59 -5.79
N GLY A 190 1.06 11.82 -6.94
CA GLY A 190 1.26 13.01 -7.77
C GLY A 190 2.48 12.95 -8.69
N ASP A 191 3.00 11.77 -9.01
CA ASP A 191 4.13 11.58 -9.94
C ASP A 191 3.73 10.68 -11.12
N PRO A 192 2.98 11.22 -12.10
CA PRO A 192 2.51 10.44 -13.25
C PRO A 192 3.66 9.98 -14.16
N GLN A 193 4.79 10.68 -14.17
CA GLN A 193 5.97 10.26 -14.95
C GLN A 193 6.61 9.01 -14.36
N LEU A 194 6.74 8.95 -13.03
CA LEU A 194 7.21 7.75 -12.34
C LEU A 194 6.21 6.59 -12.51
N ALA A 195 4.91 6.86 -12.45
CA ALA A 195 3.89 5.85 -12.73
C ALA A 195 4.03 5.27 -14.14
N LEU A 196 4.18 6.13 -15.16
CA LEU A 196 4.43 5.70 -16.53
C LEU A 196 5.72 4.87 -16.65
N ALA A 197 6.80 5.28 -15.97
CA ALA A 197 8.05 4.54 -15.97
C ALA A 197 7.92 3.14 -15.35
N CYS A 198 7.18 3.02 -14.24
CA CYS A 198 6.82 1.74 -13.63
C CYS A 198 6.02 0.87 -14.61
N PHE A 199 5.02 1.47 -15.26
CA PHE A 199 4.15 0.82 -16.22
C PHE A 199 4.92 0.24 -17.42
N GLU A 200 5.71 1.06 -18.11
CA GLU A 200 6.51 0.65 -19.27
C GLU A 200 7.46 -0.51 -18.92
N THR A 201 8.09 -0.41 -17.75
CA THR A 201 8.99 -1.45 -17.25
C THR A 201 8.22 -2.74 -16.94
N ALA A 202 6.99 -2.65 -16.42
CA ALA A 202 6.14 -3.80 -16.12
C ALA A 202 5.70 -4.54 -17.39
N VAL A 203 5.44 -3.81 -18.49
CA VAL A 203 5.13 -4.40 -19.80
C VAL A 203 6.34 -5.15 -20.35
N GLY A 204 7.53 -4.56 -20.26
CA GLY A 204 8.76 -5.23 -20.68
C GLY A 204 9.03 -6.52 -19.92
N ALA A 205 8.65 -6.59 -18.64
CA ALA A 205 8.83 -7.78 -17.80
C ALA A 205 7.92 -8.96 -18.19
N GLY A 206 6.96 -8.76 -19.12
CA GLY A 206 6.06 -9.78 -19.63
C GLY A 206 4.63 -9.25 -19.83
N ASP A 207 3.94 -9.75 -20.85
CA ASP A 207 2.59 -9.29 -21.16
C ASP A 207 1.52 -10.03 -20.31
N ASN A 208 0.60 -9.28 -19.71
CA ASN A 208 -0.57 -9.81 -19.02
C ASN A 208 -1.79 -8.94 -19.40
N PRO A 209 -2.97 -9.53 -19.69
CA PRO A 209 -4.19 -8.80 -20.06
C PRO A 209 -4.56 -7.62 -19.15
N PHE A 210 -4.21 -7.67 -17.86
CA PHE A 210 -4.41 -6.57 -16.91
C PHE A 210 -3.46 -5.40 -17.20
N ARG A 211 -2.19 -5.68 -17.57
CA ARG A 211 -1.16 -4.68 -17.91
C ARG A 211 -1.57 -3.86 -19.15
N ARG A 212 -2.17 -4.48 -20.17
CA ARG A 212 -2.64 -3.74 -21.36
C ARG A 212 -3.77 -2.73 -21.08
N ARG A 213 -4.61 -2.97 -20.07
CA ARG A 213 -5.77 -2.10 -19.79
C ARG A 213 -5.34 -0.78 -19.12
N LYS A 214 -4.42 -0.85 -18.16
CA LYS A 214 -3.81 0.32 -17.50
C LYS A 214 -2.93 1.16 -18.44
N ALA A 215 -2.30 0.52 -19.44
CA ALA A 215 -1.56 1.17 -20.53
C ALA A 215 -2.33 2.27 -21.26
N ILE A 216 -3.64 2.11 -21.35
CA ILE A 216 -4.54 3.01 -22.06
C ILE A 216 -4.98 4.17 -21.14
N GLU A 217 -5.02 3.92 -19.83
CA GLU A 217 -5.48 4.89 -18.82
C GLU A 217 -4.36 5.87 -18.39
N ALA A 218 -3.11 5.40 -18.25
CA ALA A 218 -2.01 6.22 -17.74
C ALA A 218 -1.63 7.42 -18.63
N PRO A 219 -1.49 7.29 -19.98
CA PRO A 219 -1.21 8.44 -20.84
C PRO A 219 -2.32 9.49 -20.82
N ARG A 220 -3.58 9.04 -20.64
CA ARG A 220 -4.75 9.92 -20.59
C ARG A 220 -4.78 10.80 -19.34
N ILE A 221 -4.11 10.38 -18.27
CA ILE A 221 -3.97 11.12 -17.01
C ILE A 221 -2.69 11.97 -17.01
N ALA A 222 -1.64 11.53 -17.70
CA ALA A 222 -0.35 12.22 -17.75
C ALA A 222 -0.34 13.49 -18.65
N GLY A 223 -1.33 13.65 -19.54
CA GLY A 223 -1.45 14.78 -20.46
C GLY A 223 -0.84 14.51 -21.81
#